data_AF-A0A370HAR1-F1
#
_entry.id   AF-A0A370HAR1-F1
#
_cell.length_a   1.000
_cell.length_b   1.000
_cell.length_c   1.000
_cell.angle_alpha   90.00
_cell.angle_beta   90.00
_cell.angle_gamma   90.00
#
_symmetry.space_group_name_H-M   'P 1'
#
loop_
_entity.id
_entity.type
_entity.pdbx_description
1 polymer ?
#
loop_
_entity_poly.entity_id
_entity_poly.type
_entity_poly.pdbx_seq_one_letter_code
_entity_poly.pdbx_strand_id
1 'polypeptide(L)'
;MSQPDNDSIRKTMAIRVDPDIHAELSLIAQLRGNTLADEHLQAVLKHIERAREETDLAERAEEAIAEIEREAAIRRDAINRLRNRPAATPTPGAEADSSAEPPASPQKRTRRSSDPSDKG
;
A
#
# COMPACT_ATOMS: atom_id res chain seq x y z
N MET A 1 2.12 13.73 -43.04
CA MET A 1 2.16 13.71 -41.56
C MET A 1 2.08 12.27 -41.14
N SER A 2 3.17 11.69 -40.62
CA SER A 2 3.14 10.32 -40.09
C SER A 2 2.50 10.36 -38.70
N GLN A 3 1.39 9.64 -38.52
CA GLN A 3 0.85 9.42 -37.18
C GLN A 3 1.90 8.69 -36.34
N PRO A 4 2.10 9.06 -35.06
CA PRO A 4 3.00 8.30 -34.19
C PRO A 4 2.50 6.87 -34.07
N ASP A 5 3.43 5.91 -34.09
CA ASP A 5 3.14 4.48 -33.98
C ASP A 5 2.40 4.20 -32.66
N ASN A 6 1.08 3.98 -32.77
CA ASN A 6 0.17 3.63 -31.67
C ASN A 6 0.56 2.32 -30.95
N ASP A 7 1.53 1.59 -31.48
CA ASP A 7 2.04 0.37 -30.89
C ASP A 7 2.76 0.63 -29.55
N SER A 8 3.26 1.86 -29.34
CA SER A 8 3.83 2.32 -28.07
C SER A 8 2.82 2.39 -26.90
N ILE A 9 1.51 2.31 -27.17
CA ILE A 9 0.45 2.41 -26.17
C ILE A 9 0.02 1.01 -25.68
N ARG A 10 0.24 -0.05 -26.47
CA ARG A 10 -0.24 -1.40 -26.14
C ARG A 10 0.76 -2.12 -25.25
N LYS A 11 0.27 -2.73 -24.16
CA LYS A 11 1.07 -3.59 -23.29
C LYS A 11 0.83 -5.05 -23.67
N THR A 12 1.91 -5.80 -23.91
CA THR A 12 1.84 -7.25 -24.13
C THR A 12 1.66 -7.98 -22.81
N MET A 13 0.79 -8.99 -22.80
CA MET A 13 0.60 -9.89 -21.67
C MET A 13 1.05 -11.30 -22.05
N ALA A 14 1.95 -11.88 -21.26
CA ALA A 14 2.31 -13.29 -21.36
C ALA A 14 1.67 -14.04 -20.18
N ILE A 15 0.81 -15.01 -20.49
CA ILE A 15 0.14 -15.86 -19.49
C ILE A 15 0.42 -17.34 -19.80
N ARG A 16 0.53 -18.14 -18.74
CA ARG A 16 0.55 -19.61 -18.87
C ARG A 16 -0.86 -20.11 -18.60
N VAL A 17 -1.33 -21.00 -19.45
CA VAL A 17 -2.65 -21.63 -19.36
C VAL A 17 -2.48 -23.14 -19.45
N ASP A 18 -3.37 -23.88 -18.81
CA ASP A 18 -3.38 -25.33 -18.92
C ASP A 18 -3.63 -25.76 -20.38
N PRO A 19 -3.03 -26.89 -20.84
CA PRO A 19 -3.16 -27.34 -22.21
C PRO A 19 -4.61 -27.54 -22.66
N ASP A 20 -5.46 -28.03 -21.75
CA ASP A 20 -6.88 -28.27 -22.04
C ASP A 20 -7.63 -26.95 -22.26
N ILE A 21 -7.38 -25.94 -21.43
CA ILE A 21 -7.94 -24.59 -21.59
C ILE A 21 -7.48 -23.98 -22.92
N HIS A 22 -6.20 -24.13 -23.26
CA HIS A 22 -5.69 -23.67 -24.55
C HIS A 22 -6.39 -24.36 -25.72
N ALA A 23 -6.61 -25.67 -25.64
CA ALA A 23 -7.29 -26.44 -26.68
C ALA A 23 -8.74 -26.00 -26.87
N GLU A 24 -9.48 -25.83 -25.77
CA GLU A 24 -10.86 -25.33 -25.80
C GLU A 24 -10.93 -23.93 -26.42
N LEU A 25 -10.08 -23.00 -25.99
CA LEU A 25 -10.10 -21.63 -26.50
C LEU A 25 -9.63 -21.55 -27.96
N SER A 26 -8.68 -22.39 -28.37
CA SER A 26 -8.26 -22.51 -29.76
C SER A 26 -9.41 -22.99 -30.66
N LEU A 27 -10.20 -23.96 -30.21
CA LEU A 27 -11.38 -24.43 -30.92
C LEU A 27 -12.43 -23.31 -31.04
N ILE A 28 -12.68 -22.56 -29.96
CA ILE A 28 -13.61 -21.42 -29.97
C ILE A 28 -13.17 -20.37 -30.99
N ALA A 29 -11.89 -20.00 -30.98
CA ALA A 29 -11.32 -19.03 -31.92
C ALA A 29 -11.52 -19.49 -33.37
N GLN A 30 -11.22 -20.76 -33.67
CA GLN A 30 -11.43 -21.35 -35.00
C GLN A 30 -12.90 -21.30 -35.43
N LEU A 31 -13.83 -21.70 -34.56
CA LEU A 31 -15.27 -21.70 -34.84
C LEU A 31 -15.82 -20.29 -35.07
N ARG A 32 -15.23 -19.28 -34.43
CA ARG A 32 -15.63 -17.86 -34.55
C ARG A 32 -14.90 -17.11 -35.65
N GLY A 33 -13.86 -17.69 -36.25
CA GLY A 33 -13.00 -17.01 -37.23
C GLY A 33 -12.13 -15.91 -36.61
N ASN A 34 -11.85 -16.00 -35.30
CA ASN A 34 -11.05 -15.04 -34.54
C ASN A 34 -9.65 -15.59 -34.26
N THR A 35 -8.72 -14.72 -33.84
CA THR A 35 -7.45 -15.18 -33.30
C THR A 35 -7.59 -15.59 -31.83
N LEU A 36 -6.67 -16.43 -31.36
CA LEU A 36 -6.59 -16.77 -29.94
C LEU A 36 -6.40 -15.51 -29.08
N ALA A 37 -5.65 -14.51 -29.56
CA ALA A 37 -5.45 -13.24 -28.87
C ALA A 37 -6.74 -12.42 -28.75
N ASP A 38 -7.59 -12.42 -29.79
CA ASP A 38 -8.88 -11.72 -29.76
C ASP A 38 -9.81 -12.36 -28.73
N GLU A 39 -9.88 -13.69 -28.67
CA GLU A 39 -10.72 -14.38 -27.67
C GLU A 39 -10.24 -14.10 -26.23
N HIS A 40 -8.92 -14.04 -25.99
CA HIS A 40 -8.39 -13.62 -24.69
C HIS A 40 -8.79 -12.18 -24.35
N LEU A 41 -8.65 -11.25 -25.29
CA LEU A 41 -9.02 -9.85 -25.06
C LEU A 41 -10.52 -9.73 -24.78
N GLN A 42 -11.36 -10.42 -25.54
CA GLN A 42 -12.81 -10.45 -25.32
C GLN A 42 -13.16 -11.01 -23.95
N ALA A 43 -12.51 -12.10 -23.51
CA ALA A 43 -12.72 -12.66 -22.19
C ALA A 43 -12.37 -11.66 -21.06
N VAL A 44 -11.26 -10.93 -21.20
CA VAL A 44 -10.84 -9.89 -20.24
C VAL A 44 -11.85 -8.74 -20.22
N LEU A 45 -12.28 -8.24 -21.38
CA LEU A 45 -13.27 -7.15 -21.46
C LEU A 45 -14.59 -7.55 -20.79
N LYS A 46 -15.08 -8.76 -21.08
CA LYS A 46 -16.30 -9.29 -20.44
C LYS A 46 -16.17 -9.42 -18.93
N HIS A 47 -14.99 -9.82 -18.45
CA HIS A 47 -14.73 -9.89 -17.02
C HIS A 47 -14.75 -8.51 -16.37
N ILE A 48 -14.15 -7.49 -17.01
CA ILE A 48 -14.18 -6.11 -16.53
C ILE A 48 -15.62 -5.56 -16.51
N GLU A 49 -16.41 -5.82 -17.55
CA GLU A 49 -17.81 -5.41 -17.61
C GLU A 49 -18.62 -6.01 -16.47
N ARG A 50 -18.50 -7.32 -16.24
CA ARG A 50 -19.15 -7.99 -15.09
C ARG A 50 -18.68 -7.40 -13.77
N ALA A 51 -17.39 -7.18 -13.59
CA ALA A 51 -16.82 -6.64 -12.37
C ALA A 51 -17.37 -5.25 -12.04
N ARG A 52 -17.70 -4.42 -13.04
CA ARG A 52 -18.32 -3.11 -12.84
C ARG A 52 -19.75 -3.18 -12.28
N GLU A 53 -20.44 -4.31 -12.48
CA GLU A 53 -21.80 -4.54 -11.98
C GLU A 53 -21.80 -5.15 -10.56
N GLU A 54 -20.64 -5.59 -10.05
CA GLU A 54 -20.49 -6.18 -8.72
C GLU A 54 -20.50 -5.10 -7.62
N THR A 55 -21.56 -5.09 -6.79
CA THR A 55 -21.74 -4.09 -5.72
C THR A 55 -20.61 -4.10 -4.70
N ASP A 56 -20.11 -5.29 -4.32
CA ASP A 56 -18.96 -5.45 -3.41
C ASP A 56 -17.69 -4.79 -3.97
N LEU A 57 -17.47 -4.87 -5.29
CA LEU A 57 -16.32 -4.22 -5.92
C LEU A 57 -16.48 -2.70 -5.97
N ALA A 58 -17.71 -2.20 -6.15
CA ALA A 58 -18.01 -0.77 -6.09
C ALA A 58 -17.75 -0.19 -4.69
N GLU A 59 -18.19 -0.88 -3.63
CA GLU A 59 -17.92 -0.48 -2.23
C GLU A 59 -16.42 -0.43 -1.95
N ARG A 60 -15.67 -1.45 -2.37
CA ARG A 60 -14.20 -1.45 -2.26
C ARG A 60 -13.54 -0.33 -3.06
N ALA A 61 -14.09 0.03 -4.22
CA ALA A 61 -13.58 1.12 -5.02
C ALA A 61 -13.79 2.48 -4.32
N GLU A 62 -14.94 2.69 -3.68
CA GLU A 62 -15.22 3.90 -2.89
C GLU A 62 -14.28 4.01 -1.68
N GLU A 63 -14.05 2.90 -0.97
CA GLU A 63 -13.09 2.87 0.15
C GLU A 63 -11.67 3.20 -0.33
N ALA A 64 -11.25 2.63 -1.46
CA ALA A 64 -9.95 2.91 -2.06
C ALA A 64 -9.79 4.40 -2.45
N ILE A 65 -10.85 5.03 -2.98
CA ILE A 65 -10.86 6.46 -3.29
C ILE A 65 -10.70 7.29 -2.01
N ALA A 66 -11.46 6.96 -0.96
CA ALA A 66 -11.40 7.68 0.31
C ALA A 66 -9.99 7.63 0.93
N GLU A 67 -9.31 6.48 0.84
CA GLU A 67 -7.94 6.36 1.35
C GLU A 67 -6.93 7.15 0.50
N ILE A 68 -7.04 7.08 -0.83
CA ILE A 68 -6.20 7.90 -1.74
C ILE A 68 -6.36 9.39 -1.41
N GLU A 69 -7.58 9.86 -1.16
CA GLU A 69 -7.84 11.25 -0.81
C GLU A 69 -7.22 11.65 0.53
N ARG A 70 -7.33 10.81 1.55
CA ARG A 70 -6.68 11.02 2.86
C ARG A 70 -5.17 11.11 2.73
N GLU A 71 -4.55 10.12 2.06
CA GLU A 71 -3.10 10.14 1.84
C GLU A 71 -2.67 11.36 1.03
N ALA A 72 -3.41 11.71 -0.02
CA ALA A 72 -3.12 12.87 -0.84
C ALA A 72 -3.22 14.16 -0.02
N ALA A 73 -4.21 14.30 0.86
CA ALA A 73 -4.34 15.45 1.75
C ALA A 73 -3.14 15.59 2.69
N ILE A 74 -2.75 14.49 3.37
CA ILE A 74 -1.58 14.47 4.26
C ILE A 74 -0.30 14.84 3.50
N ARG A 75 -0.08 14.24 2.32
CA ARG A 75 1.10 14.53 1.48
C ARG A 75 1.10 15.99 1.01
N ARG A 76 -0.05 16.54 0.61
CA ARG A 76 -0.19 17.95 0.21
C ARG A 76 0.11 18.90 1.37
N ASP A 77 -0.39 18.60 2.56
CA ASP A 77 -0.13 19.40 3.77
C ASP A 77 1.35 19.38 4.15
N ALA A 78 2.01 18.22 4.09
CA ALA A 78 3.44 18.09 4.34
C ALA A 78 4.26 18.92 3.33
N ILE A 79 3.92 18.86 2.04
CA ILE A 79 4.55 19.68 1.00
C ILE A 79 4.32 21.18 1.25
N ASN A 80 3.11 21.57 1.66
CA ASN A 80 2.80 22.97 1.98
C ASN A 80 3.62 23.48 3.17
N ARG A 81 3.78 22.68 4.24
CA ARG A 81 4.63 23.02 5.40
C ARG A 81 6.11 23.11 5.02
N LEU A 82 6.58 22.25 4.12
CA LEU A 82 7.96 22.30 3.63
C LEU A 82 8.22 23.57 2.79
N ARG A 83 7.28 23.91 1.91
CA ARG A 83 7.38 25.09 1.02
C ARG A 83 7.21 26.39 1.79
N ASN A 84 6.23 26.46 2.68
CA ASN A 84 6.00 27.60 3.56
C ASN A 84 6.73 27.35 4.87
N ARG A 85 8.07 27.44 4.85
CA ARG A 85 8.86 27.47 6.07
C ARG A 85 8.31 28.61 6.93
N PRO A 86 7.67 28.36 8.10
CA PRO A 86 7.47 29.45 9.03
C PRO A 86 8.87 29.99 9.32
N ALA A 87 9.07 31.30 9.12
CA ALA A 87 10.24 31.95 9.70
C ALA A 87 10.28 31.48 11.15
N ALA A 88 11.38 30.86 11.57
CA ALA A 88 11.56 30.51 12.95
C ALA A 88 11.35 31.81 13.74
N THR A 89 10.20 31.97 14.37
CA THR A 89 10.07 32.89 15.50
C THR A 89 10.74 32.12 16.62
N PRO A 90 11.97 32.47 17.01
CA PRO A 90 12.48 31.97 18.28
C PRO A 90 11.50 32.47 19.33
N THR A 91 10.85 31.56 20.06
CA THR A 91 10.24 31.92 21.33
C THR A 91 11.39 32.33 22.25
N PRO A 92 11.53 33.61 22.66
CA PRO A 92 12.48 33.97 23.69
C PRO A 92 11.82 33.62 25.02
N GLY A 93 12.20 32.49 25.60
CA GLY A 93 11.60 32.03 26.84
C GLY A 93 12.00 30.62 27.24
N ALA A 94 13.27 30.28 27.10
CA ALA A 94 13.86 29.14 27.78
C ALA A 94 15.34 29.45 28.06
N GLU A 95 15.59 30.58 28.72
CA GLU A 95 16.83 30.76 29.45
C GLU A 95 16.69 30.08 30.80
N ALA A 96 17.53 29.06 30.98
CA ALA A 96 18.20 28.64 32.20
C ALA A 96 17.54 28.99 33.54
N ASP A 97 17.09 27.95 34.25
CA ASP A 97 17.46 27.85 35.65
C ASP A 97 18.09 26.49 35.92
N SER A 98 19.33 26.58 36.40
CA SER A 98 20.22 25.49 36.73
C SER A 98 20.15 25.30 38.24
N SER A 99 19.57 24.21 38.71
CA SER A 99 20.00 23.47 39.92
C SER A 99 18.93 22.48 40.37
N ALA A 100 19.21 21.18 40.29
CA ALA A 100 18.79 20.21 41.31
C ALA A 100 19.47 18.86 41.03
N GLU A 101 20.63 18.71 41.64
CA GLU A 101 21.32 17.46 41.95
C GLU A 101 20.35 16.40 42.54
N PRO A 102 20.36 15.14 42.10
CA PRO A 102 19.54 14.10 42.71
C PRO A 102 20.19 13.62 44.02
N PRO A 103 19.51 13.67 45.18
CA PRO A 103 20.09 13.18 46.42
C PRO A 103 20.15 11.65 46.41
N ALA A 104 21.38 11.14 46.49
CA ALA A 104 21.67 9.76 46.84
C ALA A 104 21.02 9.42 48.20
N SER A 105 20.37 8.26 48.28
CA SER A 105 19.90 7.69 49.55
C SER A 105 20.47 6.28 49.78
N PRO A 106 20.73 5.91 51.04
CA PRO A 106 21.95 5.19 51.40
C PRO A 106 21.76 3.69 51.64
N GLN A 107 22.86 2.95 51.45
CA GLN A 107 23.01 1.55 51.86
C GLN A 107 22.78 1.37 53.37
N LYS A 108 21.90 0.43 53.74
CA LYS A 108 22.03 -0.30 55.03
C LYS A 108 22.07 -1.80 54.78
N ARG A 109 23.27 -2.33 55.01
CA ARG A 109 23.64 -3.75 55.13
C ARG A 109 22.81 -4.42 56.23
N THR A 110 22.35 -5.65 56.02
CA THR A 110 22.91 -6.88 56.62
C THR A 110 21.86 -7.98 56.86
N ARG A 111 22.29 -9.21 56.50
CA ARG A 111 22.08 -10.51 57.17
C ARG A 111 20.68 -11.14 57.02
N ARG A 112 20.61 -12.25 56.27
CA ARG A 112 20.68 -13.65 56.76
C ARG A 112 19.27 -14.07 57.18
N SER A 113 18.62 -15.06 56.57
CA SER A 113 19.03 -16.45 56.35
C SER A 113 17.97 -17.20 55.54
N SER A 114 18.41 -18.27 54.84
CA SER A 114 17.77 -19.60 54.65
C SER A 114 16.29 -19.66 54.18
N ASP A 115 15.85 -20.49 53.26
CA ASP A 115 16.32 -21.77 52.71
C ASP A 115 15.44 -22.09 51.48
N PRO A 116 15.85 -22.96 50.54
CA PRO A 116 15.08 -23.31 49.35
C PRO A 116 14.19 -24.54 49.60
N SER A 117 12.99 -24.55 49.04
CA SER A 117 12.19 -25.76 48.84
C SER A 117 11.74 -25.75 47.38
N ASP A 118 12.25 -26.69 46.57
CA ASP A 118 11.60 -27.99 46.27
C ASP A 118 10.55 -27.77 45.16
N LYS A 119 10.54 -28.43 44.01
CA LYS A 119 11.23 -29.62 43.51
C LYS A 119 11.05 -29.67 41.98
N GLY A 120 11.97 -30.34 41.30
CA GLY A 120 11.69 -31.06 40.06
C GLY A 120 11.26 -32.49 40.37
#